data_AF-A0A2S9Y3I5-F1
#
_entry.id   AF-A0A2S9Y3I5-F1
#
_cell.length_a   1.000
_cell.length_b   1.000
_cell.length_c   1.000
_cell.angle_alpha   90.00
_cell.angle_beta   90.00
_cell.angle_gamma   90.00
#
_symmetry.space_group_name_H-M   'P 1'
#
loop_
_entity.id
_entity.type
_entity.pdbx_description
1 polymer ?
#
loop_
_entity_poly.entity_id
_entity_poly.type
_entity_poly.pdbx_seq_one_letter_code
_entity_poly.pdbx_strand_id
1 'polypeptide(L)'
;MRGETLFVLSLLVACGPPPADPDCDGMCQPAGPKFPGVGECKQGLCTPTYGECATQSNISTCAEACEAQGSSCVANGCAGSTYRLYSVLEWCEDPDRIGLAFEHECDDAIDWQVNQAVQCCCTQE
;
A
#
# COMPACT_ATOMS: atom_id res chain seq x y z
N MET A 1 -20.22 -47.11 -46.70
CA MET A 1 -18.98 -46.37 -46.97
C MET A 1 -19.16 -44.98 -46.35
N ARG A 2 -18.88 -44.85 -45.05
CA ARG A 2 -17.74 -44.11 -44.45
C ARG A 2 -17.72 -42.64 -44.91
N GLY A 3 -18.34 -41.79 -44.11
CA GLY A 3 -18.15 -40.34 -44.14
C GLY A 3 -16.95 -39.99 -43.24
N GLU A 4 -16.09 -39.11 -43.75
CA GLU A 4 -14.99 -38.50 -43.00
C GLU A 4 -15.27 -37.01 -42.87
N THR A 5 -15.74 -36.60 -41.69
CA THR A 5 -15.83 -35.20 -41.30
C THR A 5 -14.59 -34.89 -40.45
N LEU A 6 -13.63 -34.19 -41.03
CA LEU A 6 -12.44 -33.68 -40.34
C LEU A 6 -12.85 -32.52 -39.43
N PHE A 7 -12.96 -32.78 -38.12
CA PHE A 7 -13.00 -31.75 -37.08
C PHE A 7 -11.56 -31.35 -36.75
N VAL A 8 -11.12 -30.20 -37.27
CA VAL A 8 -9.87 -29.55 -36.85
C VAL A 8 -10.13 -28.92 -35.49
N LEU A 9 -9.69 -29.58 -34.40
CA LEU A 9 -9.62 -28.97 -33.08
C LEU A 9 -8.46 -27.96 -33.07
N SER A 10 -8.77 -26.70 -33.33
CA SER A 10 -7.88 -25.58 -33.07
C SER A 10 -7.70 -25.43 -31.55
N LEU A 11 -6.54 -25.88 -31.04
CA LEU A 11 -6.09 -25.64 -29.67
C LEU A 11 -5.83 -24.14 -29.49
N LEU A 12 -6.82 -23.43 -28.94
CA LEU A 12 -6.63 -22.11 -28.35
C LEU A 12 -5.73 -22.28 -27.12
N VAL A 13 -4.43 -22.01 -27.28
CA VAL A 13 -3.54 -21.75 -26.15
C VAL A 13 -4.03 -20.46 -25.50
N ALA A 14 -4.83 -20.60 -24.45
CA ALA A 14 -5.15 -19.48 -23.58
C ALA A 14 -3.85 -19.07 -22.89
N CYS A 15 -3.24 -17.98 -23.35
CA CYS A 15 -2.24 -17.25 -22.59
C CYS A 15 -2.98 -16.61 -21.40
N GLY A 16 -3.16 -17.38 -20.32
CA GLY A 16 -3.45 -16.78 -19.02
C GLY A 16 -2.27 -15.90 -18.60
N PRO A 17 -2.49 -14.81 -17.85
CA PRO A 17 -1.37 -14.13 -17.22
C PRO A 17 -0.55 -15.16 -16.45
N PRO A 18 0.79 -15.05 -16.47
CA PRO A 18 1.63 -15.92 -15.65
C PRO A 18 1.12 -15.89 -14.21
N PRO A 19 1.16 -17.02 -13.48
CA PRO A 19 0.84 -17.01 -12.06
C PRO A 19 1.66 -15.91 -11.40
N ALA A 20 0.99 -15.04 -10.63
CA ALA A 20 1.66 -13.97 -9.91
C ALA A 20 2.80 -14.61 -9.10
N ASP A 21 4.03 -14.13 -9.33
CA ASP A 21 5.18 -14.59 -8.57
C ASP A 21 4.87 -14.34 -7.08
N PRO A 22 4.88 -15.38 -6.23
CA PRO A 22 4.50 -15.21 -4.84
C PRO A 22 5.42 -14.27 -4.07
N ASP A 23 6.60 -13.93 -4.61
CA ASP A 23 7.63 -13.15 -3.93
C ASP A 23 7.72 -11.68 -4.41
N CYS A 24 6.80 -11.22 -5.25
CA CYS A 24 6.71 -9.82 -5.74
C CYS A 24 8.05 -9.27 -6.28
N ASP A 25 9.00 -10.14 -6.63
CA ASP A 25 10.36 -9.84 -7.10
C ASP A 25 11.12 -8.78 -6.27
N GLY A 26 10.82 -8.64 -4.98
CA GLY A 26 11.42 -7.63 -4.12
C GLY A 26 10.99 -6.19 -4.39
N MET A 27 9.88 -5.99 -5.12
CA MET A 27 9.33 -4.67 -5.45
C MET A 27 8.66 -4.00 -4.24
N CYS A 28 8.14 -4.78 -3.30
CA CYS A 28 7.47 -4.23 -2.12
C CYS A 28 8.46 -3.57 -1.15
N GLN A 29 8.06 -2.47 -0.53
CA GLN A 29 8.85 -1.72 0.45
C GLN A 29 8.33 -1.98 1.87
N PRO A 30 8.84 -3.01 2.57
CA PRO A 30 8.38 -3.34 3.91
C PRO A 30 8.69 -2.21 4.89
N ALA A 31 7.74 -1.89 5.76
CA ALA A 31 7.90 -0.85 6.78
C ALA A 31 8.88 -1.28 7.91
N GLY A 32 9.42 -2.49 7.83
CA GLY A 32 10.42 -3.03 8.75
C GLY A 32 9.83 -3.92 9.85
N PRO A 33 10.69 -4.52 10.70
CA PRO A 33 10.30 -5.59 11.62
C PRO A 33 9.33 -5.16 12.73
N LYS A 34 9.14 -3.85 12.93
CA LYS A 34 8.17 -3.29 13.88
C LYS A 34 6.73 -3.33 13.33
N PHE A 35 6.54 -3.56 12.04
CA PHE A 35 5.24 -3.56 11.36
C PHE A 35 5.08 -4.82 10.49
N PRO A 36 4.94 -6.00 11.12
CA PRO A 36 4.78 -7.25 10.37
C PRO A 36 3.55 -7.19 9.47
N GLY A 37 3.72 -7.58 8.21
CA GLY A 37 2.67 -7.58 7.18
C GLY A 37 2.39 -6.22 6.54
N VAL A 38 3.09 -5.15 6.95
CA VAL A 38 2.97 -3.82 6.34
C VAL A 38 4.08 -3.63 5.30
N GLY A 39 3.65 -3.37 4.09
CA GLY A 39 4.51 -3.22 2.93
C GLY A 39 5.14 -4.51 2.41
N GLU A 40 4.66 -5.68 2.85
CA GLU A 40 5.21 -6.99 2.51
C GLU A 40 4.52 -7.60 1.29
N CYS A 41 5.19 -8.54 0.62
CA CYS A 41 4.56 -9.30 -0.45
C CYS A 41 3.59 -10.34 0.12
N LYS A 42 2.36 -10.35 -0.40
CA LYS A 42 1.36 -11.36 -0.07
C LYS A 42 0.62 -11.79 -1.33
N GLN A 43 0.85 -13.02 -1.74
CA GLN A 43 0.21 -13.62 -2.93
C GLN A 43 0.50 -12.83 -4.21
N GLY A 44 1.74 -12.34 -4.36
CA GLY A 44 2.16 -11.56 -5.53
C GLY A 44 1.61 -10.13 -5.58
N LEU A 45 1.05 -9.63 -4.47
CA LEU A 45 0.65 -8.24 -4.31
C LEU A 45 1.33 -7.65 -3.08
N CYS A 46 1.86 -6.44 -3.21
CA CYS A 46 2.38 -5.69 -2.08
C CYS A 46 1.23 -5.22 -1.19
N THR A 47 1.30 -5.51 0.11
CA THR A 47 0.38 -4.90 1.07
C THR A 47 0.65 -3.40 1.17
N PRO A 48 -0.31 -2.59 1.64
CA PRO A 48 -0.09 -1.16 1.86
C PRO A 48 1.08 -0.91 2.81
N THR A 49 1.74 0.25 2.65
CA THR A 49 2.85 0.67 3.51
C THR A 49 2.64 2.10 3.99
N TYR A 50 3.46 2.53 4.95
CA TYR A 50 3.48 3.94 5.35
C TYR A 50 4.24 4.74 4.30
N GLY A 51 3.56 5.71 3.69
CA GLY A 51 4.15 6.60 2.71
C GLY A 51 5.14 7.60 3.31
N GLU A 52 5.57 8.53 2.46
CA GLU A 52 6.45 9.63 2.83
C GLU A 52 5.84 10.51 3.92
N CYS A 53 6.73 11.12 4.71
CA CYS A 53 6.33 12.04 5.76
C CYS A 53 5.78 13.35 5.19
N ALA A 54 4.61 13.74 5.67
CA ALA A 54 3.99 15.02 5.36
C ALA A 54 3.80 15.85 6.63
N THR A 55 3.62 17.16 6.46
CA THR A 55 3.40 18.08 7.58
C THR A 55 2.02 18.72 7.52
N GLN A 56 1.52 19.20 8.65
CA GLN A 56 0.21 19.87 8.75
C GLN A 56 0.03 21.06 7.82
N SER A 57 1.14 21.65 7.35
CA SER A 57 1.11 22.80 6.43
C SER A 57 0.84 22.41 4.98
N ASN A 58 1.00 21.13 4.63
CA ASN A 58 1.03 20.65 3.24
C ASN A 58 -0.19 19.82 2.85
N ILE A 59 -0.84 19.15 3.81
CA ILE A 59 -1.95 18.21 3.58
C ILE A 59 -2.96 18.31 4.72
N SER A 60 -4.21 18.00 4.43
CA SER A 60 -5.32 17.95 5.41
C SER A 60 -5.86 16.53 5.61
N THR A 61 -5.76 15.67 4.59
CA THR A 61 -6.23 14.28 4.63
C THR A 61 -5.16 13.30 4.15
N CYS A 62 -5.35 12.00 4.44
CA CYS A 62 -4.44 10.98 3.95
C CYS A 62 -4.66 10.62 2.48
N ALA A 63 -5.86 10.83 1.95
CA ALA A 63 -6.10 10.77 0.51
C ALA A 63 -5.19 11.75 -0.25
N GLU A 64 -5.13 13.02 0.19
CA GLU A 64 -4.26 14.05 -0.41
C GLU A 64 -2.78 13.67 -0.30
N ALA A 65 -2.34 13.18 0.87
CA ALA A 65 -0.96 12.82 1.10
C ALA A 65 -0.49 11.65 0.22
N CYS A 66 -1.32 10.61 0.04
CA CYS A 66 -0.97 9.49 -0.83
C CYS A 66 -1.05 9.87 -2.31
N GLU A 67 -2.02 10.69 -2.72
CA GLU A 67 -2.14 11.18 -4.11
C GLU A 67 -0.91 12.01 -4.52
N ALA A 68 -0.39 12.84 -3.61
CA ALA A 68 0.84 13.61 -3.85
C ALA A 68 2.06 12.71 -4.16
N GLN A 69 2.02 11.44 -3.76
CA GLN A 69 3.05 10.42 -4.00
C GLN A 69 2.70 9.51 -5.20
N GLY A 70 1.62 9.81 -5.92
CA GLY A 70 1.11 8.96 -7.01
C GLY A 70 0.48 7.65 -6.55
N SER A 71 0.04 7.59 -5.29
CA SER A 71 -0.54 6.38 -4.67
C SER A 71 -1.98 6.64 -4.18
N SER A 72 -2.65 5.59 -3.70
CA SER A 72 -3.98 5.65 -3.09
C SER A 72 -3.91 5.37 -1.60
N CYS A 73 -4.68 6.10 -0.80
CA CYS A 73 -4.79 5.83 0.64
C CYS A 73 -5.56 4.53 0.90
N VAL A 74 -5.17 3.79 1.95
CA VAL A 74 -5.86 2.59 2.41
C VAL A 74 -6.26 2.74 3.87
N ALA A 75 -7.56 2.95 4.11
CA ALA A 75 -8.11 3.06 5.45
C ALA A 75 -7.83 1.77 6.25
N ASN A 76 -7.25 1.92 7.43
CA ASN A 76 -6.89 0.84 8.35
C ASN A 76 -5.97 -0.23 7.72
N GLY A 77 -5.29 0.09 6.62
CA GLY A 77 -4.52 -0.87 5.83
C GLY A 77 -3.16 -1.23 6.42
N CYS A 78 -2.60 -0.38 7.27
CA CYS A 78 -1.23 -0.53 7.78
C CYS A 78 -1.29 -0.91 9.24
N ALA A 79 -1.23 -2.22 9.52
CA ALA A 79 -1.36 -2.79 10.86
C ALA A 79 -2.64 -2.32 11.60
N GLY A 80 -3.74 -2.14 10.85
CA GLY A 80 -5.01 -1.64 11.38
C GLY A 80 -5.13 -0.11 11.39
N SER A 81 -4.08 0.63 11.08
CA SER A 81 -4.09 2.11 11.08
C SER A 81 -4.14 2.72 9.68
N THR A 82 -4.75 3.89 9.58
CA THR A 82 -4.76 4.73 8.37
C THR A 82 -3.60 5.71 8.37
N TYR A 83 -3.21 6.21 9.54
CA TYR A 83 -2.09 7.14 9.65
C TYR A 83 -1.42 7.10 11.01
N ARG A 84 -0.24 7.73 11.06
CA ARG A 84 0.57 7.85 12.26
C ARG A 84 1.09 9.25 12.45
N LEU A 85 0.91 9.81 13.63
CA LEU A 85 1.36 11.16 13.97
C LEU A 85 2.67 11.16 14.75
N TYR A 86 3.45 12.19 14.45
CA TYR A 86 4.74 12.47 15.05
C TYR A 86 4.81 13.93 15.47
N SER A 87 5.40 14.18 16.64
CA SER A 87 5.50 15.54 17.18
C SER A 87 6.26 16.51 16.27
N VAL A 88 7.24 16.00 15.51
CA VAL A 88 8.05 16.76 14.55
C VAL A 88 8.41 15.89 13.34
N LEU A 89 8.77 16.53 12.22
CA LEU A 89 9.16 15.85 10.98
C LEU A 89 10.36 14.91 11.16
N GLU A 90 11.37 15.34 11.93
CA GLU A 90 12.57 14.53 12.19
C GLU A 90 12.25 13.17 12.83
N TRP A 91 11.16 13.07 13.61
CA TRP A 91 10.73 11.80 14.21
C TRP A 91 9.94 10.95 13.25
N CYS A 92 9.29 11.56 12.27
CA CYS A 92 8.58 10.86 11.21
C CYS A 92 9.58 10.19 10.25
N GLU A 93 10.66 10.89 9.92
CA GLU A 93 11.71 10.42 9.00
C GLU A 93 12.66 9.40 9.64
N ASP A 94 12.63 9.26 10.97
CA ASP A 94 13.42 8.29 11.71
C ASP A 94 12.73 6.91 11.71
N PRO A 95 13.24 5.91 10.97
CA PRO A 95 12.62 4.58 10.88
C PRO A 95 12.63 3.83 12.23
N ASP A 96 13.43 4.28 13.20
CA ASP A 96 13.45 3.70 14.53
C ASP A 96 12.34 4.23 15.45
N ARG A 97 11.69 5.33 15.09
CA ARG A 97 10.61 5.94 15.85
C ARG A 97 9.26 5.38 15.44
N ILE A 98 8.43 5.16 16.45
CA ILE A 98 7.05 4.71 16.28
C ILE A 98 6.13 5.90 16.63
N GLY A 99 5.47 6.47 15.63
CA GLY A 99 4.41 7.46 15.82
C GLY A 99 3.12 6.86 16.38
N LEU A 100 2.22 7.73 16.85
CA LEU A 100 0.90 7.38 17.38
C LEU A 100 -0.03 6.97 16.22
N ALA A 101 -0.62 5.78 16.29
CA ALA A 101 -1.45 5.24 15.21
C ALA A 101 -2.94 5.58 15.41
N PHE A 102 -3.63 5.82 14.29
CA PHE A 102 -5.05 6.17 14.28
C PHE A 102 -5.83 5.43 13.19
N GLU A 103 -7.09 5.12 13.49
CA GLU A 103 -8.03 4.36 12.67
C GLU A 103 -9.13 5.32 12.16
N HIS A 104 -9.02 5.74 10.90
CA HIS A 104 -9.90 6.74 10.28
C HIS A 104 -10.16 6.45 8.80
N GLU A 105 -11.16 7.07 8.20
CA GLU A 105 -11.32 7.02 6.76
C GLU A 105 -10.26 7.91 6.08
N CYS A 106 -9.90 7.60 4.82
CA CYS A 106 -8.83 8.31 4.10
C CYS A 106 -9.14 9.80 3.86
N ASP A 107 -10.42 10.12 3.68
CA ASP A 107 -10.93 11.46 3.44
C ASP A 107 -11.24 12.23 4.74
N ASP A 108 -11.12 11.56 5.90
CA ASP A 108 -11.26 12.25 7.18
C ASP A 108 -10.10 13.24 7.36
N ALA A 109 -10.42 14.38 7.99
CA ALA A 109 -9.39 15.33 8.39
C ALA A 109 -8.46 14.68 9.42
N ILE A 110 -7.16 14.84 9.23
CA ILE A 110 -6.16 14.34 10.18
C ILE A 110 -6.29 15.11 11.50
N ASP A 111 -6.49 14.38 12.61
CA ASP A 111 -6.51 14.98 13.94
C ASP A 111 -5.08 15.27 14.43
N TRP A 112 -4.49 16.36 13.94
CA TRP A 112 -3.11 16.74 14.23
C TRP A 112 -2.81 16.91 15.72
N GLN A 113 -3.80 17.32 16.53
CA GLN A 113 -3.63 17.67 17.94
C GLN A 113 -2.45 18.65 18.14
N VAL A 114 -1.36 18.20 18.77
CA VAL A 114 -0.12 18.96 19.01
C VAL A 114 1.04 18.48 18.13
N ASN A 115 0.77 17.56 17.20
CA ASN A 115 1.75 16.95 16.32
C ASN A 115 1.90 17.77 15.02
N GLN A 116 3.03 17.58 14.34
CA GLN A 116 3.37 18.39 13.15
C GLN A 116 3.63 17.56 11.91
N ALA A 117 3.84 16.25 12.06
CA ALA A 117 4.15 15.35 10.95
C ALA A 117 3.30 14.08 11.00
N VAL A 118 3.07 13.51 9.82
CA VAL A 118 2.24 12.32 9.62
C VAL A 118 2.86 11.38 8.59
N GLN A 119 2.66 10.08 8.76
CA GLN A 119 2.74 9.11 7.67
C GLN A 119 1.35 8.52 7.44
N CYS A 120 0.90 8.51 6.19
CA CYS A 120 -0.36 7.90 5.79
C CYS A 120 -0.12 6.51 5.24
N CYS A 121 -1.09 5.61 5.42
CA CYS A 121 -1.09 4.30 4.83
C CYS A 121 -1.49 4.38 3.36
N CYS A 122 -0.56 4.08 2.47
CA CYS A 122 -0.74 4.19 1.03
C CYS A 122 -0.51 2.83 0.36
N THR A 123 -1.11 2.63 -0.81
CA THR A 123 -0.79 1.51 -1.70
C THR A 123 0.67 1.56 -2.16
N GLN A 124 1.17 0.44 -2.65
CA GLN A 124 2.48 0.32 -3.27
C GLN A 124 2.33 -0.24 -4.69
N GLU A 125 3.26 0.10 -5.57
CA GLU A 125 3.35 -0.43 -6.94
C GLU A 125 4.45 -1.49 -7.07
#